data_AF-A0A1G8DGP7-F1
#
_entry.id   AF-A0A1G8DGP7-F1
#
_cell.length_a   1.000
_cell.length_b   1.000
_cell.length_c   1.000
_cell.angle_alpha   90.00
_cell.angle_beta   90.00
_cell.angle_gamma   90.00
#
_symmetry.space_group_name_H-M   'P 1'
#
loop_
_entity.id
_entity.type
_entity.pdbx_description
1 polymer ?
#
loop_
_entity_poly.entity_id
_entity_poly.type
_entity_poly.pdbx_seq_one_letter_code
_entity_poly.pdbx_strand_id
1 'polypeptide(L)'
;MIPGGFIESRDFSHINSMILAIFNIFLTILGLISLFLVYFINKNFKWSFKAAYLCGISYFTVYIIDLFKIFPKSPTPMPELLYILEIVGCVISIPLIFYSMKIIKEWKNDDSKMTFSKGFYGLIAIAVIIGLCIIIFATNAAMTGK
;
A
#
# COMPACT_ATOMS: atom_id res chain seq x y z
N MET A 1 -10.80 4.92 3.76
CA MET A 1 -12.08 5.11 3.05
C MET A 1 -13.16 5.09 4.11
N ILE A 2 -13.79 6.24 4.40
CA ILE A 2 -14.78 6.39 5.48
C ILE A 2 -15.94 7.19 4.91
N PRO A 3 -17.20 6.72 5.02
CA PRO A 3 -18.36 7.57 4.77
C PRO A 3 -18.28 8.82 5.67
N GLY A 4 -18.19 10.01 5.05
CA GLY A 4 -18.00 11.28 5.76
C GLY A 4 -16.57 11.60 6.22
N GLY A 5 -15.55 10.88 5.75
CA GLY A 5 -14.13 11.24 5.97
C GLY A 5 -13.66 12.38 5.06
N PHE A 6 -12.40 12.82 5.23
CA PHE A 6 -11.77 13.86 4.37
C PHE A 6 -11.81 13.53 2.86
N ILE A 7 -12.07 12.27 2.51
CA ILE A 7 -12.22 11.78 1.15
C ILE A 7 -13.54 11.02 1.12
N GLU A 8 -14.49 11.45 0.27
CA GLU A 8 -15.76 10.76 0.09
C GLU A 8 -15.51 9.30 -0.33
N SER A 9 -16.20 8.36 0.31
CA SER A 9 -16.07 6.94 0.01
C SER A 9 -17.03 6.55 -1.10
N ARG A 10 -16.52 5.89 -2.13
CA ARG A 10 -17.35 5.20 -3.13
C ARG A 10 -18.17 4.09 -2.46
N ASP A 11 -19.37 3.85 -2.96
CA ASP A 11 -20.19 2.73 -2.52
C ASP A 11 -19.69 1.42 -3.18
N PHE A 12 -19.35 0.44 -2.35
CA PHE A 12 -18.92 -0.90 -2.76
C PHE A 12 -19.80 -2.01 -2.18
N SER A 13 -20.98 -1.67 -1.65
CA SER A 13 -21.95 -2.61 -1.07
C SER A 13 -22.35 -3.77 -2.00
N HIS A 14 -22.25 -3.55 -3.32
CA HIS A 14 -22.54 -4.51 -4.38
C HIS A 14 -21.40 -5.52 -4.65
N ILE A 15 -20.20 -5.32 -4.11
CA ILE A 15 -19.07 -6.27 -4.21
C ILE A 15 -19.08 -7.22 -3.01
N ASN A 16 -18.74 -8.49 -3.24
CA ASN A 16 -18.55 -9.46 -2.16
C ASN A 16 -17.56 -8.93 -1.12
N SER A 17 -18.01 -8.84 0.14
CA SER A 17 -17.25 -8.34 1.29
C SER A 17 -15.89 -9.03 1.46
N MET A 18 -15.80 -10.32 1.13
CA MET A 18 -14.55 -11.07 1.22
C MET A 18 -13.50 -10.57 0.22
N ILE A 19 -13.92 -10.20 -1.00
CA ILE A 19 -13.01 -9.69 -2.03
C ILE A 19 -12.47 -8.31 -1.64
N LEU A 20 -13.35 -7.44 -1.12
CA LEU A 20 -12.93 -6.12 -0.58
C LEU A 20 -12.02 -6.26 0.62
N ALA A 21 -12.31 -7.19 1.53
CA ALA A 21 -11.46 -7.47 2.69
C ALA A 21 -10.06 -7.91 2.25
N ILE A 22 -9.95 -8.85 1.32
CA ILE A 22 -8.65 -9.31 0.78
C ILE A 22 -7.89 -8.16 0.12
N PHE A 23 -8.56 -7.33 -0.67
CA PHE A 23 -7.94 -6.17 -1.30
C PHE A 23 -7.43 -5.14 -0.27
N ASN A 24 -8.23 -4.84 0.74
CA ASN A 24 -7.83 -3.95 1.84
C ASN A 24 -6.68 -4.54 2.67
N ILE A 25 -6.67 -5.85 2.91
CA ILE A 25 -5.55 -6.56 3.54
C ILE A 25 -4.29 -6.38 2.70
N PHE A 26 -4.38 -6.61 1.38
CA PHE A 26 -3.26 -6.43 0.47
C PHE A 26 -2.71 -5.00 0.51
N LEU A 27 -3.57 -3.99 0.37
CA LEU A 27 -3.17 -2.59 0.43
C LEU A 27 -2.55 -2.19 1.79
N THR A 28 -3.10 -2.71 2.88
CA THR A 28 -2.58 -2.42 4.23
C THR A 28 -1.22 -3.06 4.45
N ILE A 29 -1.03 -4.31 4.02
CA ILE A 29 0.28 -4.98 4.06
C ILE A 29 1.28 -4.21 3.21
N LEU A 30 0.89 -3.77 2.02
CA LEU A 30 1.75 -2.99 1.13
C LEU A 30 2.14 -1.63 1.77
N GLY A 31 1.20 -0.96 2.43
CA GLY A 31 1.44 0.27 3.18
C GLY A 31 2.38 0.08 4.37
N LEU A 32 2.17 -0.98 5.16
CA LEU A 32 3.02 -1.27 6.30
C LEU A 32 4.44 -1.65 5.87
N ILE A 33 4.57 -2.54 4.88
CA ILE A 33 5.88 -2.94 4.34
C ILE A 33 6.62 -1.72 3.80
N SER A 34 5.97 -0.87 3.01
CA SER A 34 6.62 0.33 2.44
C SER A 34 7.11 1.30 3.52
N LEU A 35 6.38 1.48 4.62
CA LEU A 35 6.82 2.28 5.77
C LEU A 35 8.09 1.70 6.40
N PHE A 36 8.12 0.40 6.69
CA PHE A 36 9.31 -0.25 7.24
C PHE A 36 10.50 -0.26 6.27
N LEU A 37 10.24 -0.33 4.96
CA LEU A 37 11.30 -0.29 3.94
C LEU A 37 12.11 0.99 3.97
N VAL A 38 11.53 2.14 4.35
CA VAL A 38 12.27 3.40 4.51
C VAL A 38 13.43 3.23 5.50
N TYR A 39 13.18 2.56 6.63
CA TYR A 39 14.22 2.29 7.62
C TYR A 39 15.33 1.39 7.07
N PHE A 40 14.96 0.34 6.33
CA PHE A 40 15.94 -0.61 5.78
C PHE A 40 16.74 -0.06 4.61
N ILE A 41 16.12 0.78 3.78
CA ILE A 41 16.79 1.54 2.71
C ILE A 41 17.80 2.50 3.34
N ASN A 42 17.44 3.20 4.42
CA ASN A 42 18.37 4.07 5.14
C ASN A 42 19.55 3.29 5.76
N LYS A 43 19.33 2.01 6.11
CA LYS A 43 20.38 1.08 6.55
C LYS A 43 21.08 0.36 5.40
N ASN A 44 20.79 0.70 4.15
CA ASN A 44 21.47 0.18 2.96
C ASN A 44 21.37 -1.35 2.79
N PHE A 45 20.25 -1.96 3.21
CA PHE A 45 20.06 -3.39 3.01
C PHE A 45 19.66 -3.73 1.57
N LYS A 46 20.34 -4.69 0.94
CA LYS A 46 20.05 -5.08 -0.46
C LYS A 46 18.61 -5.56 -0.68
N TRP A 47 18.06 -6.31 0.29
CA TRP A 47 16.70 -6.85 0.16
C TRP A 47 15.65 -5.74 0.19
N SER A 48 15.91 -4.60 0.85
CA SER A 48 14.93 -3.53 0.95
C SER A 48 14.73 -2.82 -0.37
N PHE A 49 15.77 -2.69 -1.21
CA PHE A 49 15.63 -2.16 -2.56
C PHE A 49 14.82 -3.11 -3.47
N LYS A 50 15.02 -4.44 -3.35
CA LYS A 50 14.19 -5.43 -4.08
C LYS A 50 12.73 -5.37 -3.64
N ALA A 51 12.49 -5.27 -2.33
CA ALA A 51 11.15 -5.16 -1.79
C ALA A 51 10.49 -3.80 -2.16
N ALA A 52 11.26 -2.71 -2.22
CA ALA A 52 10.77 -1.41 -2.67
C ALA A 52 10.39 -1.41 -4.15
N TYR A 53 11.17 -2.09 -4.99
CA TYR A 53 10.80 -2.33 -6.40
C TYR A 53 9.48 -3.10 -6.52
N LEU A 54 9.31 -4.18 -5.75
CA LEU A 54 8.07 -4.96 -5.75
C LEU A 54 6.87 -4.14 -5.23
N CYS A 55 7.09 -3.31 -4.21
CA CYS A 55 6.07 -2.40 -3.70
C CYS A 55 5.68 -1.36 -4.75
N GLY A 56 6.67 -0.77 -5.44
CA GLY A 56 6.44 0.18 -6.52
C GLY A 56 5.59 -0.42 -7.64
N ILE A 57 5.93 -1.61 -8.12
CA ILE A 57 5.13 -2.31 -9.15
C ILE A 57 3.72 -2.60 -8.66
N SER A 58 3.58 -3.07 -7.42
CA SER A 58 2.27 -3.36 -6.83
C SER A 58 1.40 -2.11 -6.75
N TYR A 59 1.93 -0.99 -6.26
CA TYR A 59 1.21 0.28 -6.20
C TYR A 59 0.83 0.78 -7.59
N PHE A 60 1.77 0.79 -8.53
CA PHE A 60 1.51 1.19 -9.90
C PHE A 60 0.38 0.37 -10.53
N THR A 61 0.43 -0.95 -10.36
CA THR A 61 -0.57 -1.88 -10.89
C THR A 61 -1.93 -1.65 -10.27
N VAL A 62 -2.02 -1.51 -8.94
CA VAL A 62 -3.28 -1.26 -8.26
C VAL A 62 -3.90 0.07 -8.70
N TYR A 63 -3.12 1.16 -8.72
CA TYR A 63 -3.63 2.46 -9.15
C TYR A 63 -4.06 2.48 -10.61
N ILE A 64 -3.34 1.79 -11.49
CA ILE A 64 -3.76 1.64 -12.90
C ILE A 64 -5.08 0.88 -13.01
N ILE A 65 -5.21 -0.26 -12.30
CA ILE A 65 -6.42 -1.08 -12.36
C ILE A 65 -7.64 -0.32 -11.81
N ASP A 66 -7.45 0.51 -10.77
CA ASP A 66 -8.51 1.37 -10.22
C ASP A 66 -8.86 2.52 -11.17
N LEU A 67 -7.87 3.21 -11.75
CA LEU A 67 -8.08 4.28 -12.73
C LEU A 67 -8.79 3.80 -14.01
N PHE A 68 -8.50 2.57 -14.46
CA PHE A 68 -9.22 1.94 -15.58
C PHE A 68 -10.60 1.41 -15.20
N LYS A 69 -11.04 1.59 -13.94
CA LYS A 69 -12.32 1.10 -13.40
C LYS A 69 -12.49 -0.41 -13.58
N ILE A 70 -11.37 -1.14 -13.63
CA ILE A 70 -11.38 -2.61 -13.74
C ILE A 70 -11.70 -3.19 -12.36
N PHE A 71 -11.04 -2.68 -11.31
CA PHE A 71 -11.27 -3.09 -9.93
C PHE A 71 -10.64 -2.09 -8.94
N PRO A 72 -11.32 -1.72 -7.83
CA PRO A 72 -12.68 -2.06 -7.47
C PRO A 72 -13.72 -1.28 -8.31
N LYS A 73 -14.78 -1.98 -8.75
CA LYS A 73 -15.88 -1.35 -9.50
C LYS A 73 -16.82 -0.65 -8.52
N SER A 74 -17.31 0.52 -8.89
CA SER A 74 -18.37 1.19 -8.13
C SER A 74 -19.36 1.82 -9.10
N PRO A 75 -20.67 1.76 -8.80
CA PRO A 75 -21.69 2.51 -9.54
C PRO A 75 -21.55 4.02 -9.32
N THR A 76 -20.89 4.44 -8.24
CA THR A 76 -20.67 5.86 -7.93
C THR A 76 -19.41 6.39 -8.62
N PRO A 77 -19.44 7.62 -9.18
CA PRO A 77 -18.26 8.25 -9.75
C PRO A 77 -17.19 8.45 -8.67
N MET A 78 -15.93 8.33 -9.06
CA MET A 78 -14.80 8.55 -8.16
C MET A 78 -14.74 10.04 -7.76
N PRO A 79 -14.69 10.36 -6.46
CA PRO A 79 -14.53 11.74 -6.00
C PRO A 79 -13.21 12.33 -6.50
N GLU A 80 -13.21 13.63 -6.83
CA GLU A 80 -12.07 14.31 -7.46
C GLU A 80 -10.77 14.17 -6.64
N LEU A 81 -10.88 14.27 -5.32
CA LEU A 81 -9.72 14.15 -4.42
C LEU A 81 -9.11 12.74 -4.47
N LEU A 82 -9.95 11.70 -4.50
CA LEU A 82 -9.47 10.31 -4.59
C LEU A 82 -8.79 10.05 -5.93
N TYR A 83 -9.37 10.58 -7.02
CA TYR A 83 -8.79 10.50 -8.36
C TYR A 83 -7.40 11.16 -8.43
N ILE A 84 -7.24 12.34 -7.83
CA ILE A 84 -5.95 13.03 -7.76
C ILE A 84 -4.93 12.19 -6.98
N LEU A 85 -5.31 11.61 -5.85
CA LEU A 85 -4.42 10.77 -5.05
C LEU A 85 -3.95 9.52 -5.81
N GLU A 86 -4.82 8.90 -6.59
CA GLU A 86 -4.46 7.74 -7.42
C GLU A 86 -3.49 8.11 -8.54
N ILE A 87 -3.72 9.25 -9.22
CA ILE A 87 -2.76 9.77 -10.22
C ILE A 87 -1.42 10.07 -9.58
N VAL A 88 -1.42 10.77 -8.45
CA VAL A 88 -0.18 11.11 -7.73
C VAL A 88 0.54 9.83 -7.30
N GLY A 89 -0.17 8.85 -6.75
CA GLY A 89 0.39 7.55 -6.38
C GLY A 89 0.99 6.80 -7.57
N CYS A 90 0.31 6.83 -8.71
CA CYS A 90 0.81 6.26 -9.96
C CYS A 90 2.09 6.97 -10.43
N VAL A 91 2.08 8.30 -10.48
CA VAL A 91 3.25 9.11 -10.89
C VAL A 91 4.43 8.91 -9.96
N ILE A 92 4.22 8.83 -8.64
CA ILE A 92 5.28 8.59 -7.64
C ILE A 92 5.83 7.16 -7.71
N SER A 93 5.02 6.18 -8.10
CA SER A 93 5.48 4.79 -8.21
C SER A 93 6.51 4.59 -9.33
N ILE A 94 6.43 5.35 -10.43
CA ILE A 94 7.37 5.27 -11.56
C ILE A 94 8.83 5.57 -11.16
N PRO A 95 9.16 6.72 -10.54
CA PRO A 95 10.52 7.00 -10.09
C PRO A 95 10.95 6.01 -9.02
N LEU A 96 10.07 5.59 -8.09
CA LEU A 96 10.41 4.58 -7.09
C LEU A 96 10.89 3.27 -7.73
N ILE A 97 10.17 2.78 -8.76
CA ILE A 97 10.52 1.60 -9.53
C ILE A 97 11.89 1.82 -10.22
N PHE A 98 12.07 2.95 -10.90
CA PHE A 98 13.29 3.23 -11.65
C PHE A 98 14.53 3.35 -10.76
N TYR A 99 14.43 4.11 -9.66
CA TYR A 99 15.51 4.25 -8.68
C TYR A 99 15.86 2.91 -8.02
N SER A 100 14.85 2.13 -7.63
CA SER A 100 15.07 0.81 -7.02
C SER A 100 15.79 -0.13 -8.00
N MET A 101 15.39 -0.16 -9.28
CA MET A 101 16.07 -0.96 -10.30
C MET A 101 17.52 -0.54 -10.51
N LYS A 102 17.79 0.77 -10.57
CA LYS A 102 19.15 1.29 -10.77
C LYS A 102 20.08 0.82 -9.65
N ILE A 103 19.65 0.99 -8.39
CA ILE A 103 20.43 0.60 -7.22
C ILE A 103 20.65 -0.91 -7.18
N ILE A 104 19.63 -1.72 -7.48
CA ILE A 104 19.76 -3.18 -7.53
C ILE A 104 20.83 -3.62 -8.55
N LYS A 105 20.93 -2.94 -9.69
CA LYS A 105 21.92 -3.24 -10.74
C LYS A 105 23.35 -2.85 -10.36
N GLU A 106 23.51 -1.73 -9.65
CA GLU A 106 24.81 -1.20 -9.25
C GLU A 106 25.41 -1.92 -8.03
N TRP A 107 24.59 -2.65 -7.26
CA TRP A 107 25.01 -3.29 -6.02
C TRP A 107 25.87 -4.55 -6.21
N LYS A 108 27.15 -4.47 -5.83
CA LYS A 108 28.05 -5.64 -5.73
C LYS A 108 27.92 -6.30 -4.35
N ASN A 109 27.94 -7.64 -4.34
CA ASN A 109 27.57 -8.50 -3.21
C ASN A 109 28.13 -8.05 -1.86
N ASP A 110 27.20 -7.77 -0.93
CA ASP A 110 27.50 -7.72 0.50
C ASP A 110 26.34 -8.41 1.23
N ASP A 111 26.66 -9.50 1.93
CA ASP A 111 25.71 -10.30 2.70
C ASP A 111 25.70 -9.80 4.16
N SER A 112 25.23 -8.57 4.34
CA SER A 112 25.06 -8.00 5.67
C SER A 112 24.00 -8.79 6.45
N LYS A 113 24.40 -9.48 7.52
CA LYS A 113 23.46 -10.15 8.43
C LYS A 113 22.63 -9.11 9.20
N MET A 114 21.32 -9.22 9.11
CA MET A 114 20.38 -8.31 9.74
C MET A 114 20.20 -8.67 11.21
N THR A 115 20.46 -7.73 12.12
CA THR A 115 20.18 -7.87 13.55
C THR A 115 19.12 -6.85 13.97
N PHE A 116 18.11 -7.32 14.72
CA PHE A 116 16.99 -6.50 15.17
C PHE A 116 17.09 -6.23 16.67
N SER A 117 16.78 -5.00 17.09
CA SER A 117 16.65 -4.69 18.51
C SER A 117 15.30 -5.17 19.05
N LYS A 118 15.23 -5.48 20.35
CA LYS A 118 13.98 -5.89 21.01
C LYS A 118 12.87 -4.82 20.87
N GLY A 119 13.24 -3.54 20.86
CA GLY A 119 12.30 -2.44 20.63
C GLY A 119 11.70 -2.41 19.21
N PHE A 120 12.43 -2.90 18.21
CA PHE A 120 11.93 -2.99 16.84
C PHE A 120 10.78 -4.00 16.69
N TYR A 121 10.85 -5.13 17.41
CA TYR A 121 9.75 -6.09 17.45
C TYR A 121 8.47 -5.51 18.08
N GLY A 122 8.61 -4.65 19.09
CA GLY A 122 7.49 -3.91 19.68
C GLY A 122 6.80 -2.98 18.66
N LEU A 123 7.59 -2.26 17.86
CA LEU A 123 7.06 -1.40 16.79
C LEU A 123 6.32 -2.20 15.71
N ILE A 124 6.84 -3.37 15.32
CA ILE A 124 6.14 -4.27 14.38
C ILE A 124 4.80 -4.71 14.97
N ALA A 125 4.76 -5.13 16.23
CA ALA A 125 3.52 -5.56 16.87
C ALA A 125 2.45 -4.45 16.89
N ILE A 126 2.84 -3.22 17.24
CA ILE A 126 1.94 -2.06 17.20
C ILE A 126 1.45 -1.79 15.78
N ALA A 127 2.34 -1.83 14.78
CA ALA A 127 1.98 -1.61 13.38
C ALA A 127 1.00 -2.66 12.85
N VAL A 128 1.14 -3.93 13.27
CA VAL A 128 0.18 -4.99 12.93
C VAL A 128 -1.18 -4.74 13.55
N ILE A 129 -1.24 -4.33 14.83
CA ILE A 129 -2.51 -3.99 15.50
C ILE A 129 -3.20 -2.83 14.78
N ILE A 130 -2.45 -1.77 14.47
CA ILE A 130 -2.98 -0.61 13.72
C ILE A 130 -3.48 -1.05 12.33
N GLY A 131 -2.72 -1.89 11.63
CA GLY A 131 -3.11 -2.44 10.34
C GLY A 131 -4.44 -3.21 10.41
N LEU A 132 -4.61 -4.08 11.41
CA LEU A 132 -5.86 -4.79 11.63
C LEU A 132 -7.04 -3.83 11.90
N CYS A 133 -6.83 -2.80 12.71
CA CYS A 133 -7.85 -1.76 12.94
C CYS A 133 -8.22 -1.04 11.63
N ILE A 134 -7.24 -0.68 10.80
CA ILE A 134 -7.48 -0.05 9.49
C ILE A 134 -8.29 -0.98 8.59
N ILE A 135 -7.94 -2.28 8.51
CA ILE A 135 -8.63 -3.26 7.67
C ILE A 135 -10.09 -3.43 8.10
N ILE A 136 -10.34 -3.66 9.39
CA ILE A 136 -11.70 -3.85 9.93
C ILE A 136 -12.53 -2.61 9.66
N PHE A 137 -11.98 -1.43 9.96
CA PHE A 137 -12.66 -0.17 9.79
C PHE A 137 -12.95 0.15 8.32
N ALA A 138 -11.97 0.00 7.42
CA ALA A 138 -12.16 0.24 5.99
C ALA A 138 -13.16 -0.73 5.36
N THR A 139 -13.17 -2.00 5.80
CA THR A 139 -14.11 -3.01 5.31
C THR A 139 -15.54 -2.71 5.76
N ASN A 140 -15.74 -2.38 7.04
CA ASN A 140 -17.06 -1.97 7.55
C ASN A 140 -17.55 -0.67 6.91
N ALA A 141 -16.66 0.31 6.73
CA ALA A 141 -16.97 1.58 6.10
C ALA A 141 -17.40 1.41 4.63
N ALA A 142 -16.76 0.53 3.86
CA ALA A 142 -17.12 0.24 2.48
C ALA A 142 -18.45 -0.52 2.33
N MET A 143 -18.84 -1.30 3.34
CA MET A 143 -20.11 -2.06 3.36
C MET A 143 -21.30 -1.24 3.86
N THR A 144 -21.07 -0.21 4.68
CA THR A 144 -22.12 0.61 5.29
C THR A 144 -22.43 1.85 4.44
N GLY A 145 -22.06 1.84 3.15
CA GLY A 145 -22.44 2.88 2.20
C GLY A 145 -23.97 3.01 2.15
N LYS A 146 -24.49 4.03 2.84
CA LYS A 146 -25.80 4.62 2.63
C LYS A 146 -25.59 5.97 1.96
#